data_AF-A0A6M3IEF4-F1
#
_entry.id   AF-A0A6M3IEF4-F1
#
_cell.length_a   1.000
_cell.length_b   1.000
_cell.length_c   1.000
_cell.angle_alpha   90.00
_cell.angle_beta   90.00
_cell.angle_gamma   90.00
#
_symmetry.space_group_name_H-M   'P 1'
#
loop_
_entity.id
_entity.type
_entity.pdbx_description
1 polymer ?
#
loop_
_entity_poly.entity_id
_entity_poly.type
_entity_poly.pdbx_seq_one_letter_code
_entity_poly.pdbx_strand_id
1 'polypeptide(L)'
;MSKEKKKIDPVALTADFEARKKALETFGEYAEAMLKKESESVTKTFMQIAEETSKPIVTFVEELGCNISFRGLTVQDQLELDAIEEDLKRGNEMLYRMWKNGDSSVNRKTFDNMNADLKNAVLTAILRKQPFLPLKLPSELLQAGVGGEQSK
;
A
#
# COMPACT_ATOMS: atom_id res chain seq x y z
N MET A 1 40.82 38.41 -18.58
CA MET A 1 39.84 37.43 -18.06
C MET A 1 38.51 37.66 -18.77
N SER A 2 38.23 36.90 -19.82
CA SER A 2 36.97 36.99 -20.58
C SER A 2 35.83 36.40 -19.74
N LYS A 3 34.80 37.22 -19.48
CA LYS A 3 33.55 36.75 -18.89
C LYS A 3 32.73 36.08 -19.99
N GLU A 4 32.81 34.77 -20.08
CA GLU A 4 31.99 33.96 -20.96
C GLU A 4 30.54 34.01 -20.45
N LYS A 5 29.69 34.78 -21.14
CA LYS A 5 28.26 34.82 -20.86
C LYS A 5 27.66 33.49 -21.32
N LYS A 6 27.39 32.58 -20.38
CA LYS A 6 26.56 31.39 -20.63
C LYS A 6 25.25 31.84 -21.27
N LYS A 7 25.05 31.51 -22.55
CA LYS A 7 23.75 31.63 -23.21
C LYS A 7 22.80 30.69 -22.48
N ILE A 8 21.78 31.25 -21.84
CA ILE A 8 20.70 30.50 -21.23
C ILE A 8 19.74 30.19 -22.37
N ASP A 9 19.56 28.91 -22.69
CA ASP A 9 18.59 28.48 -23.68
C ASP A 9 17.16 28.76 -23.16
N PRO A 10 16.39 29.64 -23.81
CA PRO A 10 15.08 30.07 -23.31
C PRO A 10 14.06 28.92 -23.26
N VAL A 11 14.26 27.87 -24.08
CA VAL A 11 13.40 26.68 -24.15
C VAL A 11 13.56 25.78 -22.91
N ALA A 12 14.77 25.70 -22.35
CA ALA A 12 15.02 24.93 -21.12
C ALA A 12 14.42 25.63 -19.90
N LEU A 13 14.40 26.97 -19.91
CA LEU A 13 13.82 27.78 -18.84
C LEU A 13 12.28 27.68 -18.81
N THR A 14 11.64 27.59 -19.98
CA THR A 14 10.18 27.43 -20.09
C THR A 14 9.71 26.05 -19.66
N ALA A 15 10.45 24.99 -19.98
CA ALA A 15 10.12 23.62 -19.56
C ALA A 15 10.26 23.42 -18.03
N ASP A 16 11.31 24.01 -17.42
CA ASP A 16 11.50 24.02 -15.96
C ASP A 16 10.40 24.83 -15.25
N PHE A 17 9.92 25.92 -15.86
CA PHE A 17 8.82 26.72 -15.33
C PHE A 17 7.47 25.98 -15.39
N GLU A 18 7.17 25.28 -16.49
CA GLU A 18 5.97 24.44 -16.60
C GLU A 18 5.99 23.26 -15.63
N ALA A 19 7.14 22.59 -15.47
CA ALA A 19 7.29 21.51 -14.50
C ALA A 19 7.08 22.00 -13.05
N ARG A 20 7.62 23.17 -12.70
CA ARG A 20 7.41 23.79 -11.38
C ARG A 20 5.98 24.23 -11.16
N LYS A 21 5.33 24.79 -12.19
CA LYS A 21 3.92 25.17 -12.13
C LYS A 21 3.03 23.96 -11.88
N LYS A 22 3.24 22.88 -12.63
CA LYS A 22 2.49 21.63 -12.46
C LYS A 22 2.73 21.00 -11.07
N ALA A 23 3.96 21.04 -10.57
CA ALA A 23 4.25 20.60 -9.21
C ALA A 23 3.48 21.44 -8.17
N LEU A 24 3.49 22.77 -8.29
CA LEU A 24 2.73 23.66 -7.39
C LEU A 24 1.22 23.41 -7.45
N GLU A 25 0.65 23.19 -8.63
CA GLU A 25 -0.76 22.85 -8.79
C GLU A 25 -1.10 21.53 -8.08
N THR A 26 -0.28 20.48 -8.26
CA THR A 26 -0.47 19.20 -7.54
C THR A 26 -0.33 19.33 -6.02
N PHE A 27 0.55 20.21 -5.55
CA PHE A 27 0.67 20.52 -4.11
C PHE A 27 -0.55 21.27 -3.58
N GLY A 28 -1.08 22.22 -4.36
CA GLY A 28 -2.30 22.96 -4.02
C GLY A 28 -3.51 22.03 -3.90
N GLU A 29 -3.72 21.16 -4.89
CA GLU A 29 -4.78 20.15 -4.89
C GLU A 29 -4.66 19.19 -3.69
N TYR A 30 -3.44 18.76 -3.37
CA TYR A 30 -3.19 17.93 -2.19
C TYR A 30 -3.51 18.65 -0.88
N ALA A 31 -3.11 19.92 -0.75
CA ALA A 31 -3.35 20.72 0.44
C ALA A 31 -4.85 20.98 0.67
N GLU A 32 -5.60 21.29 -0.40
CA GLU A 32 -7.05 21.46 -0.34
C GLU A 32 -7.76 20.15 0.03
N ALA A 33 -7.32 19.02 -0.53
CA ALA A 33 -7.85 17.70 -0.17
C ALA A 33 -7.58 17.33 1.30
N MET A 34 -6.44 17.74 1.86
CA MET A 34 -6.10 17.53 3.27
C MET A 34 -6.95 18.41 4.19
N LEU A 35 -7.09 19.70 3.87
CA LEU A 35 -7.93 20.64 4.63
C LEU A 35 -9.40 20.20 4.63
N LYS A 36 -9.91 19.71 3.50
CA LYS A 36 -11.26 19.17 3.43
C LYS A 36 -11.42 17.95 4.34
N LYS A 37 -10.49 16.99 4.27
CA LYS A 37 -10.48 15.80 5.14
C LYS A 37 -10.41 16.15 6.63
N GLU A 38 -9.66 17.19 6.98
CA GLU A 38 -9.53 17.67 8.35
C GLU A 38 -10.82 18.36 8.82
N SER A 39 -11.45 19.18 7.97
CA SER A 39 -12.73 19.85 8.27
C SER A 39 -13.91 18.87 8.44
N GLU A 40 -13.84 17.71 7.78
CA GLU A 40 -14.82 16.61 7.89
C GLU A 40 -14.43 15.58 8.98
N SER A 41 -13.30 15.77 9.66
CA SER A 41 -12.79 14.82 10.64
C SER A 41 -13.61 14.85 11.92
N VAL A 42 -14.04 13.67 12.37
CA VAL A 42 -14.74 13.51 13.66
C VAL A 42 -13.72 13.09 14.70
N THR A 43 -13.65 13.82 15.81
CA THR A 43 -12.84 13.40 16.97
C THR A 43 -13.43 12.13 17.56
N LYS A 44 -12.69 11.02 17.46
CA LYS A 44 -13.05 9.74 18.08
C LYS A 44 -12.29 9.57 19.39
N THR A 45 -12.99 9.05 20.40
CA THR A 45 -12.35 8.60 21.64
C THR A 45 -11.53 7.33 21.38
N PHE A 46 -10.57 7.06 22.25
CA PHE A 46 -9.79 5.81 22.20
C PHE A 46 -10.69 4.56 22.14
N MET A 47 -11.77 4.53 22.94
CA MET A 47 -12.71 3.39 22.95
C MET A 47 -13.42 3.19 21.60
N GLN A 48 -13.81 4.28 20.93
CA GLN A 48 -14.41 4.20 19.60
C GLN A 48 -13.40 3.71 18.56
N ILE A 49 -12.14 4.17 18.63
CA ILE A 49 -11.06 3.70 17.75
C ILE A 49 -10.80 2.20 17.99
N ALA A 50 -10.73 1.78 19.26
CA ALA A 50 -10.51 0.37 19.63
C ALA A 50 -11.65 -0.53 19.12
N GLU A 51 -12.90 -0.10 19.24
CA GLU A 51 -14.05 -0.85 18.73
C GLU A 51 -14.03 -0.96 17.20
N GLU A 52 -13.75 0.13 16.49
CA GLU A 52 -13.67 0.13 15.02
C GLU A 52 -12.52 -0.74 14.49
N THR A 53 -11.35 -0.65 15.12
CA THR A 53 -10.16 -1.44 14.74
C THR A 53 -10.28 -2.92 15.07
N SER A 54 -11.21 -3.30 15.96
CA SER A 54 -11.52 -4.71 16.25
C SER A 54 -12.37 -5.39 15.16
N LYS A 55 -13.06 -4.61 14.33
CA LYS A 55 -13.95 -5.14 13.29
C LYS A 55 -13.13 -5.63 12.08
N PRO A 56 -13.57 -6.69 11.39
CA PRO A 56 -12.96 -7.09 10.13
C PRO A 56 -13.02 -5.96 9.11
N ILE A 57 -11.90 -5.70 8.45
CA ILE A 57 -11.79 -4.73 7.36
C ILE A 57 -12.16 -5.47 6.07
N VAL A 58 -12.97 -4.82 5.24
CA VAL A 58 -13.36 -5.35 3.93
C VAL A 58 -12.63 -4.59 2.84
N THR A 59 -12.03 -5.32 1.90
CA THR A 59 -11.38 -4.73 0.72
C THR A 59 -11.80 -5.48 -0.55
N PHE A 60 -11.85 -4.77 -1.66
CA PHE A 60 -12.16 -5.32 -2.97
C PHE A 60 -10.88 -5.77 -3.65
N VAL A 61 -10.87 -7.00 -4.16
CA VAL A 61 -9.76 -7.57 -4.94
C VAL A 61 -10.21 -7.59 -6.40
N GLU A 62 -9.61 -6.73 -7.22
CA GLU A 62 -9.99 -6.51 -8.61
C GLU A 62 -9.83 -7.78 -9.44
N GLU A 63 -8.72 -8.49 -9.24
CA GLU A 63 -8.34 -9.71 -9.97
C GLU A 63 -9.29 -10.88 -9.69
N LEU A 64 -9.92 -10.89 -8.50
CA LEU A 64 -10.91 -11.89 -8.12
C LEU A 64 -12.35 -11.42 -8.34
N GLY A 65 -12.56 -10.13 -8.62
CA GLY A 65 -13.88 -9.52 -8.72
C GLY A 65 -14.72 -9.64 -7.45
N CYS A 66 -14.08 -9.77 -6.28
CA CYS A 66 -14.78 -10.05 -5.01
C CYS A 66 -14.25 -9.23 -3.84
N ASN A 67 -15.08 -9.15 -2.79
CA ASN A 67 -14.68 -8.57 -1.51
C ASN A 67 -14.12 -9.65 -0.61
N ILE A 68 -13.01 -9.35 0.07
CA ILE A 68 -12.44 -10.19 1.12
C ILE A 68 -12.53 -9.47 2.45
N SER A 69 -12.57 -10.24 3.53
CA SER A 69 -12.51 -9.73 4.89
C SER A 69 -11.20 -10.14 5.55
N PHE A 70 -10.52 -9.20 6.20
CA PHE A 70 -9.27 -9.44 6.89
C PHE A 70 -9.21 -8.64 8.20
N ARG A 71 -8.29 -9.01 9.09
CA ARG A 71 -7.97 -8.23 10.29
C ARG A 71 -6.47 -7.97 10.37
N GLY A 72 -6.10 -6.92 11.09
CA GLY A 72 -4.71 -6.67 11.46
C GLY A 72 -4.15 -7.80 12.33
N LEU A 73 -2.82 -7.92 12.32
CA LEU A 73 -2.11 -8.87 13.17
C LEU A 73 -2.19 -8.44 14.63
N THR A 74 -2.30 -9.42 15.52
CA THR A 74 -2.11 -9.17 16.95
C THR A 74 -0.63 -9.00 17.28
N VAL A 75 -0.31 -8.46 18.46
CA VAL A 75 1.08 -8.40 18.95
C VAL A 75 1.69 -9.80 19.02
N GLN A 76 0.90 -10.81 19.41
CA GLN A 76 1.34 -12.20 19.47
C GLN A 76 1.67 -12.74 18.08
N ASP A 77 0.81 -12.46 17.07
CA ASP A 77 1.09 -12.84 15.69
C ASP A 77 2.39 -12.23 15.19
N GLN A 78 2.64 -10.96 15.51
CA GLN A 78 3.86 -10.27 15.09
C GLN A 78 5.11 -10.93 15.70
N LEU A 79 5.09 -11.28 16.99
CA LEU A 79 6.21 -11.96 17.64
C LEU A 79 6.50 -13.34 17.00
N GLU A 80 5.46 -14.08 16.63
CA GLU A 80 5.61 -15.37 15.96
C GLU A 80 6.13 -15.23 14.53
N LEU A 81 5.71 -14.17 13.82
CA LEU A 81 6.21 -13.85 12.49
C LEU A 81 7.66 -13.38 12.51
N ASP A 82 8.08 -12.62 13.53
CA ASP A 82 9.45 -12.14 13.69
C ASP A 82 10.44 -13.30 13.93
N ALA A 83 9.96 -14.44 14.45
CA ALA A 83 10.74 -15.66 14.57
C ALA A 83 10.95 -16.40 13.23
N ILE A 84 10.26 -16.00 12.16
CA ILE A 84 10.41 -16.58 10.82
C ILE A 84 11.48 -15.79 10.06
N GLU A 85 12.66 -16.39 9.91
CA GLU A 85 13.81 -15.77 9.24
C GLU A 85 13.62 -15.64 7.73
N GLU A 86 12.93 -16.59 7.10
CA GLU A 86 12.70 -16.60 5.66
C GLU A 86 11.59 -15.61 5.27
N ASP A 87 11.96 -14.53 4.56
CA ASP A 87 11.04 -13.43 4.22
C ASP A 87 9.80 -13.87 3.43
N LEU A 88 9.96 -14.78 2.46
CA LEU A 88 8.84 -15.29 1.66
C LEU A 88 7.86 -16.10 2.52
N LYS A 89 8.39 -16.93 3.41
CA LYS A 89 7.58 -17.72 4.34
C LYS A 89 6.89 -16.82 5.35
N ARG A 90 7.59 -15.80 5.87
CA ARG A 90 7.02 -14.79 6.77
C ARG A 90 5.88 -14.02 6.08
N GLY A 91 6.08 -13.57 4.83
CA GLY A 91 5.06 -12.86 4.06
C GLY A 91 3.80 -13.71 3.81
N ASN A 92 3.98 -14.99 3.45
CA ASN A 92 2.86 -15.92 3.29
C ASN A 92 2.12 -16.20 4.60
N GLU A 93 2.86 -16.40 5.69
CA GLU A 93 2.27 -16.63 7.02
C GLU A 93 1.48 -15.40 7.49
N MET A 94 2.03 -14.21 7.26
CA MET A 94 1.40 -12.95 7.59
C MET A 94 0.07 -12.78 6.84
N LEU A 95 0.09 -13.01 5.52
CA LEU A 95 -1.11 -12.96 4.70
C LEU A 95 -2.18 -13.97 5.16
N TYR A 96 -1.76 -15.22 5.44
CA TYR A 96 -2.66 -16.25 5.94
C TYR A 96 -3.36 -15.83 7.24
N ARG A 97 -2.61 -15.33 8.22
CA ARG A 97 -3.14 -14.94 9.53
C ARG A 97 -4.09 -13.76 9.42
N MET A 98 -3.73 -12.72 8.66
CA MET A 98 -4.59 -11.56 8.46
C MET A 98 -5.93 -11.94 7.83
N TRP A 99 -5.90 -12.79 6.80
CA TRP A 99 -7.11 -13.24 6.14
C TRP A 99 -7.92 -14.17 7.05
N LYS A 100 -7.28 -15.14 7.72
CA LYS A 100 -7.93 -16.05 8.66
C LYS A 100 -8.62 -15.33 9.83
N ASN A 101 -8.00 -14.26 10.34
CA ASN A 101 -8.54 -13.49 11.45
C ASN A 101 -9.79 -12.67 11.03
N GLY A 102 -9.91 -12.31 9.76
CA GLY A 102 -11.11 -11.65 9.21
C GLY A 102 -12.16 -12.63 8.66
N ASP A 103 -11.73 -13.78 8.16
CA ASP A 103 -12.58 -14.81 7.58
C ASP A 103 -12.20 -16.20 8.12
N SER A 104 -13.06 -16.70 9.01
CA SER A 104 -12.89 -18.00 9.64
C SER A 104 -12.98 -19.19 8.66
N SER A 105 -13.48 -19.01 7.44
CA SER A 105 -13.55 -20.06 6.42
C SER A 105 -12.19 -20.35 5.77
N VAL A 106 -11.26 -19.39 5.83
CA VAL A 106 -9.88 -19.57 5.37
C VAL A 106 -9.27 -20.73 6.13
N ASN A 107 -8.65 -21.66 5.43
CA ASN A 107 -7.95 -22.78 6.05
C ASN A 107 -6.58 -22.97 5.40
N ARG A 108 -5.63 -23.48 6.19
CA ARG A 108 -4.23 -23.56 5.77
C ARG A 108 -4.04 -24.34 4.48
N LYS A 109 -4.72 -25.49 4.36
CA LYS A 109 -4.61 -26.36 3.18
C LYS A 109 -5.07 -25.65 1.90
N THR A 110 -6.22 -24.97 1.93
CA THR A 110 -6.72 -24.24 0.76
C THR A 110 -5.84 -23.03 0.45
N PHE A 111 -5.37 -22.33 1.48
CA PHE A 111 -4.47 -21.18 1.31
C PHE A 111 -3.13 -21.60 0.68
N ASP A 112 -2.48 -22.65 1.18
CA ASP A 112 -1.18 -23.08 0.67
C ASP A 112 -1.26 -23.50 -0.81
N ASN A 113 -2.36 -24.17 -1.20
CA ASN A 113 -2.61 -24.58 -2.59
C ASN A 113 -3.07 -23.45 -3.52
N MET A 114 -3.33 -22.25 -3.01
CA MET A 114 -3.73 -21.11 -3.83
C MET A 114 -2.55 -20.62 -4.70
N ASN A 115 -2.84 -20.22 -5.94
CA ASN A 115 -1.85 -19.62 -6.84
C ASN A 115 -1.18 -18.40 -6.18
N ALA A 116 0.15 -18.29 -6.35
CA ALA A 116 0.95 -17.15 -5.92
C ALA A 116 0.42 -15.81 -6.46
N ASP A 117 -0.06 -15.75 -7.71
CA ASP A 117 -0.61 -14.52 -8.28
C ASP A 117 -1.85 -14.04 -7.51
N LEU A 118 -2.72 -14.98 -7.11
CA LEU A 118 -3.91 -14.65 -6.32
C LEU A 118 -3.53 -14.20 -4.91
N LYS A 119 -2.54 -14.83 -4.30
CA LYS A 119 -2.00 -14.39 -2.99
C LYS A 119 -1.45 -12.96 -3.09
N ASN A 120 -0.77 -12.63 -4.18
CA ASN A 120 -0.22 -11.28 -4.42
C ASN A 120 -1.32 -10.24 -4.66
N ALA A 121 -2.35 -10.56 -5.44
CA ALA A 121 -3.52 -9.70 -5.65
C ALA A 121 -4.19 -9.35 -4.32
N VAL A 122 -4.45 -10.38 -3.50
CA VAL A 122 -5.02 -10.22 -2.16
C VAL A 122 -4.13 -9.37 -1.26
N LEU A 123 -2.82 -9.67 -1.20
CA LEU A 123 -1.87 -8.92 -0.40
C LEU A 123 -1.84 -7.44 -0.81
N THR A 124 -1.84 -7.17 -2.11
CA THR A 124 -1.87 -5.80 -2.65
C THR A 124 -3.13 -5.06 -2.23
N ALA A 125 -4.30 -5.70 -2.31
CA ALA A 125 -5.57 -5.13 -1.88
C ALA A 125 -5.60 -4.83 -0.36
N ILE A 126 -4.96 -5.67 0.45
CA ILE A 126 -4.81 -5.46 1.90
C ILE A 126 -3.86 -4.28 2.18
N LEU A 127 -2.69 -4.24 1.53
CA LEU A 127 -1.69 -3.18 1.74
C LEU A 127 -2.19 -1.79 1.35
N ARG A 128 -3.05 -1.68 0.33
CA ARG A 128 -3.73 -0.41 -0.02
C ARG A 128 -4.59 0.14 1.13
N LYS A 129 -5.13 -0.71 2.00
CA LYS A 129 -5.93 -0.32 3.17
C LYS A 129 -5.10 -0.20 4.45
N GLN A 130 -3.96 -0.88 4.54
CA GLN A 130 -3.03 -0.85 5.66
C GLN A 130 -1.58 -0.65 5.21
N PRO A 131 -1.18 0.58 4.88
CA PRO A 131 0.14 0.86 4.28
C PRO A 131 1.31 0.70 5.27
N PHE A 132 1.04 0.63 6.57
CA PHE A 132 2.07 0.55 7.63
C PHE A 132 2.33 -0.87 8.13
N LEU A 133 1.91 -1.90 7.39
CA LEU A 133 2.32 -3.27 7.70
C LEU A 133 3.86 -3.36 7.61
N PRO A 134 4.56 -3.79 8.68
CA PRO A 134 6.01 -3.93 8.67
C PRO A 134 6.39 -5.17 7.86
N LEU A 135 6.29 -5.02 6.55
CA LEU A 135 6.65 -6.01 5.58
C LEU A 135 8.06 -5.68 5.07
N LYS A 136 9.08 -6.46 5.47
CA LYS A 136 10.23 -6.62 4.57
C LYS A 136 9.77 -7.58 3.48
N LEU A 137 9.15 -7.02 2.43
CA LEU A 137 8.81 -7.78 1.23
C LEU A 137 10.08 -7.94 0.40
N PRO A 138 10.41 -9.15 -0.08
CA PRO A 138 11.34 -9.31 -1.18
C PRO A 138 10.86 -8.45 -2.36
N SER A 139 11.76 -7.68 -2.97
CA SER A 139 11.47 -6.80 -4.11
C SER A 139 10.78 -7.52 -5.27
N GLU A 140 10.95 -8.84 -5.36
CA GLU A 140 10.38 -9.73 -6.38
C GLU A 140 8.84 -9.83 -6.30
N LEU A 141 8.25 -9.75 -5.10
CA LEU A 141 6.79 -9.79 -4.93
C LEU A 141 6.12 -8.45 -5.28
N LEU A 142 6.86 -7.34 -5.21
CA LEU A 142 6.38 -6.01 -5.62
C LEU A 142 6.51 -5.80 -7.14
N GLN A 143 7.44 -6.48 -7.80
CA GLN A 143 7.68 -6.33 -9.24
C GLN A 143 6.71 -7.13 -10.12
N ALA A 144 6.03 -8.15 -9.58
CA ALA A 144 5.06 -8.95 -10.34
C ALA A 144 3.78 -8.16 -10.73
N GLY A 145 3.52 -7.00 -10.11
CA GLY A 145 2.37 -6.13 -10.41
C GLY A 145 2.66 -4.89 -11.27
N VAL A 146 3.93 -4.66 -11.63
CA VAL A 146 4.36 -3.48 -12.42
C VAL A 146 5.16 -3.94 -13.64
N GLY A 147 4.60 -4.91 -14.36
CA GLY A 147 5.14 -5.45 -15.62
C GLY A 147 4.22 -5.16 -16.80
N GLY A 148 3.62 -3.97 -16.87
CA GLY A 148 2.78 -3.53 -17.97
C GLY A 148 3.44 -2.36 -18.71
N GLU A 149 3.97 -2.67 -19.89
CA GLU A 149 4.32 -1.76 -20.99
C GLU A 149 5.36 -0.66 -20.72
N GLN A 150 6.63 -0.96 -21.01
CA GLN A 150 7.39 -0.12 -21.95
C GLN A 150 8.22 -1.00 -22.88
N SER A 151 7.77 -1.14 -24.11
CA SER A 151 8.60 -1.54 -25.25
C SER A 151 7.97 -1.01 -26.54
N LYS A 152 8.39 0.20 -26.93
CA LYS A 152 8.88 0.53 -28.26
C LYS A 152 9.50 1.91 -28.27
#